data_AF-A0A4Z1ETS2-F1
#
_entry.id   AF-A0A4Z1ETS2-F1
#
_cell.length_a   1.000
_cell.length_b   1.000
_cell.length_c   1.000
_cell.angle_alpha   90.00
_cell.angle_beta   90.00
_cell.angle_gamma   90.00
#
_symmetry.space_group_name_H-M   'P 1'
#
loop_
_entity.id
_entity.type
_entity.pdbx_description
1 polymer ?
#
loop_
_entity_poly.entity_id
_entity_poly.type
_entity_poly.pdbx_seq_one_letter_code
_entity_poly.pdbx_strand_id
1 'polypeptide(L)'
;MRGLNLKPSRVYQTASALLASESISQAPPWYKTIGSVPPSEILTRTQPVQHRGSNGRPRTKKASKLFKPQTIVYEEDRIRQEFFRDHPWELARPRVVLEDDGRDGQRCDWSKIAQPGRPLTGESVVQRQLWLIHNTQMSNSEAYDIARKEFYALRQEEEIERRIAKEEAEYVGAYFHKGVLEVGMELEDKSYEDWKAWATKEVEAANLQQQGAYTGVGTESEDAALLDDAEAVEEPATAAA
;
A
#
# COMPACT_ATOMS: atom_id res chain seq x y z
N MET A 1 -12.77 -34.93 -6.19
CA MET A 1 -13.57 -33.87 -5.55
C MET A 1 -13.71 -34.21 -4.07
N ARG A 2 -13.29 -33.35 -3.14
CA ARG A 2 -13.65 -33.51 -1.72
C ARG A 2 -15.14 -33.19 -1.59
N GLY A 3 -15.96 -34.16 -1.19
CA GLY A 3 -17.37 -33.93 -0.86
C GLY A 3 -17.51 -33.06 0.40
N LEU A 4 -18.66 -32.41 0.57
CA LEU A 4 -18.95 -31.62 1.78
C LEU A 4 -19.01 -32.52 3.01
N ASN A 5 -18.34 -32.13 4.09
CA ASN A 5 -18.36 -32.85 5.37
C ASN A 5 -19.36 -32.20 6.34
N LEU A 6 -20.49 -32.87 6.59
CA LEU A 6 -21.53 -32.42 7.52
C LEU A 6 -21.35 -32.96 8.95
N LYS A 7 -20.31 -33.75 9.22
CA LYS A 7 -20.05 -34.31 10.55
C LYS A 7 -19.83 -33.23 11.62
N PRO A 8 -19.12 -32.10 11.36
CA PRO A 8 -18.89 -31.08 12.38
C PRO A 8 -20.17 -30.41 12.90
N SER A 9 -21.19 -30.19 12.07
CA SER A 9 -22.46 -29.60 12.51
C SER A 9 -23.38 -30.59 13.23
N ARG A 10 -23.10 -31.89 13.13
CA ARG A 10 -23.90 -32.97 13.74
C ARG A 10 -23.25 -33.59 14.98
N VAL A 11 -22.21 -32.96 15.53
CA VAL A 11 -21.48 -33.46 16.71
C VAL A 11 -22.41 -33.72 17.90
N TYR A 12 -23.37 -32.82 18.15
CA TYR A 12 -24.38 -33.02 19.18
C TYR A 12 -25.26 -34.25 18.94
N GLN A 13 -25.74 -34.43 17.69
CA GLN A 13 -26.57 -35.57 17.30
C GLN A 13 -25.81 -36.90 17.39
N THR A 14 -24.52 -36.90 17.04
CA THR A 14 -23.67 -38.08 17.16
C THR A 14 -23.39 -38.42 18.62
N ALA A 15 -23.13 -37.42 19.47
CA ALA A 15 -22.92 -37.65 20.90
C ALA A 15 -24.19 -38.10 21.61
N SER A 16 -25.36 -37.54 21.25
CA SER A 16 -26.65 -38.01 21.76
C SER A 16 -26.92 -39.46 21.36
N ALA A 17 -26.55 -39.86 20.15
CA ALA A 17 -26.67 -41.24 19.70
C ALA A 17 -25.75 -42.19 20.46
N LEU A 18 -24.49 -41.80 20.73
CA LEU A 18 -23.53 -42.60 21.49
C LEU A 18 -23.90 -42.74 22.97
N LEU A 19 -24.52 -41.71 23.56
CA LEU A 19 -25.08 -41.78 24.92
C LEU A 19 -26.33 -42.67 24.96
N ALA A 20 -27.21 -42.55 23.96
CA ALA A 20 -28.41 -43.39 23.87
C ALA A 20 -28.07 -44.87 23.63
N SER A 21 -26.98 -45.17 22.92
CA SER A 21 -26.50 -46.54 22.69
C SER A 21 -25.62 -47.08 23.82
N GLU A 22 -25.47 -46.33 24.92
CA GLU A 22 -24.57 -46.63 26.05
C GLU A 22 -23.10 -46.88 25.64
N SER A 23 -22.68 -46.39 24.47
CA SER A 23 -21.29 -46.51 24.00
C SER A 23 -20.35 -45.59 24.78
N ILE A 24 -20.89 -44.51 25.35
CA ILE A 24 -20.21 -43.60 26.25
C ILE A 24 -21.03 -43.53 27.54
N SER A 25 -20.38 -43.73 28.69
CA SER A 25 -21.05 -43.74 30.00
C SER A 25 -21.37 -42.34 30.54
N GLN A 26 -20.49 -41.37 30.29
CA GLN A 26 -20.65 -40.00 30.79
C GLN A 26 -20.78 -39.01 29.63
N ALA A 27 -21.76 -38.11 29.72
CA ALA A 27 -21.91 -37.04 28.73
C ALA A 27 -20.65 -36.18 28.69
N PRO A 28 -20.13 -35.85 27.49
CA PRO A 28 -19.01 -34.92 27.37
C PRO A 28 -19.31 -33.58 28.05
N PRO A 29 -18.31 -32.89 28.63
CA PRO A 29 -18.52 -31.62 29.33
C PRO A 29 -19.24 -30.53 28.50
N TRP A 30 -19.05 -30.54 27.17
CA TRP A 30 -19.68 -29.60 26.23
C TRP A 30 -21.10 -30.00 25.79
N TYR A 31 -21.60 -31.20 26.13
CA TYR A 31 -22.87 -31.72 25.61
C TYR A 31 -24.05 -30.82 25.99
N LYS A 32 -24.14 -30.42 27.26
CA LYS A 32 -25.20 -29.53 27.77
C LYS A 32 -25.12 -28.12 27.16
N THR A 33 -23.93 -27.59 26.93
CA THR A 33 -23.74 -26.24 26.37
C THR A 33 -24.10 -26.21 24.88
N ILE A 34 -23.65 -27.17 24.08
CA ILE A 34 -24.02 -27.25 22.65
C ILE A 34 -25.51 -27.58 22.47
N GLY A 35 -26.10 -28.37 23.37
CA GLY A 35 -27.56 -28.60 23.37
C GLY A 35 -28.38 -27.32 23.59
N SER A 36 -27.84 -26.36 24.37
CA SER A 36 -28.49 -25.07 24.62
C SER A 36 -28.30 -24.04 23.50
N VAL A 37 -27.22 -24.17 22.71
CA VAL A 37 -26.90 -23.28 21.60
C VAL A 37 -26.69 -24.13 20.32
N PRO A 38 -27.78 -24.44 19.58
CA PRO A 38 -27.67 -25.22 18.37
C PRO A 38 -26.87 -24.47 17.28
N PRO A 39 -26.17 -25.18 16.38
CA PRO A 39 -25.43 -24.57 15.29
C PRO A 39 -26.37 -23.85 14.29
N SER A 40 -25.89 -22.78 13.66
CA SER A 40 -26.64 -22.02 12.65
C SER A 40 -26.76 -22.75 11.31
N GLU A 41 -27.67 -22.29 10.46
CA GLU A 41 -27.79 -22.75 9.07
C GLU A 41 -26.63 -22.18 8.23
N ILE A 42 -25.89 -23.04 7.51
CA ILE A 42 -24.66 -22.66 6.77
C ILE A 42 -24.80 -22.83 5.25
N LEU A 43 -25.71 -23.69 4.78
CA LEU A 43 -25.79 -24.13 3.38
C LEU A 43 -26.97 -23.54 2.59
N THR A 44 -27.50 -22.41 3.05
CA THR A 44 -28.53 -21.66 2.33
C THR A 44 -27.92 -20.46 1.64
N ARG A 45 -28.16 -20.35 0.33
CA ARG A 45 -27.82 -19.14 -0.44
C ARG A 45 -28.94 -18.13 -0.25
N THR A 46 -28.68 -17.12 0.55
CA THR A 46 -29.62 -16.01 0.77
C THR A 46 -29.43 -14.92 -0.28
N GLN A 47 -30.46 -14.10 -0.47
CA GLN A 47 -30.35 -12.92 -1.31
C GLN A 47 -29.47 -11.87 -0.60
N PRO A 48 -28.39 -11.39 -1.24
CA PRO A 48 -27.51 -10.39 -0.63
C PRO A 48 -28.17 -9.02 -0.56
N VAL A 49 -27.65 -8.17 0.32
CA VAL A 49 -28.03 -6.75 0.43
C VAL A 49 -27.83 -6.05 -0.91
N GLN A 50 -28.82 -5.27 -1.33
CA GLN A 50 -28.75 -4.49 -2.55
C GLN A 50 -28.21 -3.09 -2.21
N HIS A 51 -26.99 -2.80 -2.64
CA HIS A 51 -26.33 -1.50 -2.45
C HIS A 51 -26.72 -0.48 -3.54
N ARG A 52 -27.22 -0.96 -4.68
CA ARG A 52 -27.69 -0.12 -5.79
C ARG A 52 -29.19 -0.23 -5.94
N GLY A 53 -29.87 0.91 -6.09
CA GLY A 53 -31.27 0.95 -6.49
C GLY A 53 -31.46 0.26 -7.84
N SER A 54 -32.51 -0.56 -7.97
CA SER A 54 -32.90 -1.11 -9.27
C SER A 54 -33.58 -0.01 -10.09
N ASN A 55 -32.79 0.74 -10.84
CA ASN A 55 -33.30 1.80 -11.70
C ASN A 55 -34.02 1.18 -12.92
N GLY A 56 -35.31 0.91 -12.75
CA GLY A 56 -36.23 0.55 -13.82
C GLY A 56 -36.54 -0.95 -13.97
N ARG A 57 -37.43 -1.26 -14.92
CA ARG A 57 -37.85 -2.64 -15.22
C ARG A 57 -36.64 -3.45 -15.69
N PRO A 58 -36.43 -4.67 -15.16
CA PRO A 58 -35.30 -5.49 -15.58
C PRO A 58 -35.37 -5.76 -17.09
N ARG A 59 -34.31 -5.38 -17.82
CA ARG A 59 -34.20 -5.64 -19.28
C ARG A 59 -34.27 -7.13 -19.62
N THR A 60 -33.99 -8.00 -18.66
CA THR A 60 -34.03 -9.45 -18.83
C THR A 60 -35.06 -10.09 -17.90
N LYS A 61 -35.89 -10.99 -18.45
CA LYS A 61 -36.89 -11.75 -17.70
C LYS A 61 -36.28 -12.79 -16.75
N LYS A 62 -34.99 -13.15 -16.94
CA LYS A 62 -34.23 -14.09 -16.11
C LYS A 62 -32.92 -13.43 -15.67
N ALA A 63 -32.87 -12.96 -14.43
CA ALA A 63 -31.67 -12.39 -13.85
C ALA A 63 -30.68 -13.52 -13.48
N SER A 64 -29.47 -13.48 -14.04
CA SER A 64 -28.36 -14.28 -13.54
C SER A 64 -27.73 -13.58 -12.32
N LYS A 65 -27.06 -14.33 -11.44
CA LYS A 65 -26.30 -13.79 -10.29
C LYS A 65 -27.14 -13.17 -9.15
N LEU A 66 -28.40 -13.60 -8.97
CA LEU A 66 -29.27 -13.14 -7.87
C LEU A 66 -28.66 -13.35 -6.47
N PHE A 67 -27.91 -14.44 -6.29
CA PHE A 67 -27.25 -14.78 -5.03
C PHE A 67 -25.80 -14.29 -4.94
N LYS A 68 -25.34 -13.45 -5.89
CA LYS A 68 -23.99 -12.90 -5.90
C LYS A 68 -23.99 -11.56 -5.15
N PRO A 69 -23.14 -11.37 -4.12
CA PRO A 69 -22.98 -10.08 -3.46
C PRO A 69 -22.68 -8.95 -4.46
N GLN A 70 -23.30 -7.79 -4.26
CA GLN A 70 -23.05 -6.61 -5.07
C GLN A 70 -21.76 -5.92 -4.63
N THR A 71 -21.08 -5.26 -5.56
CA THR A 71 -19.92 -4.42 -5.26
C THR A 71 -20.38 -3.14 -4.56
N ILE A 72 -19.78 -2.81 -3.42
CA ILE A 72 -20.00 -1.57 -2.69
C ILE A 72 -19.31 -0.45 -3.46
N VAL A 73 -20.06 0.60 -3.79
CA VAL A 73 -19.56 1.80 -4.47
C VAL A 73 -20.20 3.00 -3.82
N TYR A 74 -19.39 4.00 -3.51
CA TYR A 74 -19.81 5.24 -2.88
C TYR A 74 -19.66 6.43 -3.83
N GLU A 75 -20.28 7.56 -3.51
CA GLU A 75 -20.21 8.77 -4.35
C GLU A 75 -18.83 9.43 -4.26
N GLU A 76 -18.23 9.32 -3.08
CA GLU A 76 -16.89 9.75 -2.70
C GLU A 76 -15.81 9.07 -3.55
N ASP A 77 -16.04 7.85 -4.04
CA ASP A 77 -15.06 7.11 -4.84
C ASP A 77 -14.72 7.85 -6.13
N ARG A 78 -15.71 8.51 -6.75
CA ARG A 78 -15.49 9.34 -7.94
C ARG A 78 -14.65 10.58 -7.59
N ILE A 79 -14.98 11.23 -6.48
CA ILE A 79 -14.29 12.44 -6.02
C ILE A 79 -12.83 12.12 -5.65
N ARG A 80 -12.57 10.98 -5.00
CA ARG A 80 -11.21 10.51 -4.69
C ARG A 80 -10.39 10.33 -5.96
N GLN A 81 -10.96 9.70 -6.98
CA GLN A 81 -10.27 9.48 -8.26
C GLN A 81 -9.92 10.81 -8.94
N GLU A 82 -10.83 11.77 -8.93
CA GLU A 82 -10.60 13.11 -9.50
C GLU A 82 -9.49 13.84 -8.72
N PHE A 83 -9.56 13.87 -7.39
CA PHE A 83 -8.57 14.55 -6.55
C PHE A 83 -7.16 13.98 -6.71
N PHE A 84 -6.98 12.66 -6.62
CA PHE A 84 -5.65 12.03 -6.71
C PHE A 84 -5.08 12.02 -8.13
N ARG A 85 -5.93 12.13 -9.16
CA ARG A 85 -5.47 12.35 -10.54
C ARG A 85 -4.87 13.75 -10.69
N ASP A 86 -5.50 14.75 -10.09
CA ASP A 86 -5.02 16.13 -10.14
C ASP A 86 -3.80 16.33 -9.22
N HIS A 87 -3.70 15.57 -8.13
CA HIS A 87 -2.62 15.65 -7.14
C HIS A 87 -1.88 14.31 -6.95
N PRO A 88 -1.09 13.84 -7.94
CA PRO A 88 -0.39 12.56 -7.84
C PRO A 88 0.56 12.47 -6.64
N TRP A 89 1.20 13.60 -6.29
CA TRP A 89 2.17 13.65 -5.20
C TRP A 89 1.55 13.61 -3.80
N GLU A 90 0.23 13.76 -3.66
CA GLU A 90 -0.43 13.47 -2.38
C GLU A 90 -0.41 11.96 -2.06
N LEU A 91 -0.22 11.08 -3.06
CA LEU A 91 -0.03 9.64 -2.84
C LEU A 91 1.36 9.31 -2.26
N ALA A 92 2.35 10.19 -2.46
CA ALA A 92 3.69 10.01 -1.89
C ALA A 92 3.71 10.28 -0.37
N ARG A 93 2.69 10.97 0.15
CA ARG A 93 2.57 11.23 1.59
C ARG A 93 2.14 9.94 2.32
N PRO A 94 2.91 9.46 3.30
CA PRO A 94 2.59 8.22 3.99
C PRO A 94 1.28 8.36 4.77
N ARG A 95 0.42 7.34 4.66
CA ARG A 95 -0.87 7.29 5.33
C ARG A 95 -1.01 6.01 6.15
N VAL A 96 -1.36 6.17 7.42
CA VAL A 96 -1.71 5.05 8.30
C VAL A 96 -3.15 4.64 8.03
N VAL A 97 -3.37 3.38 7.66
CA VAL A 97 -4.70 2.78 7.40
C VAL A 97 -5.19 1.97 8.59
N LEU A 98 -4.29 1.65 9.53
CA LEU A 98 -4.66 0.97 10.76
C LEU A 98 -5.58 1.88 11.59
N GLU A 99 -6.77 1.37 11.91
CA GLU A 99 -7.73 2.06 12.77
C GLU A 99 -7.39 1.83 14.25
N ASP A 100 -7.63 2.85 15.08
CA ASP A 100 -7.49 2.72 16.54
C ASP A 100 -8.75 2.08 17.15
N ASP A 101 -9.83 2.86 17.33
CA ASP A 101 -11.11 2.43 17.93
C ASP A 101 -12.18 2.05 16.88
N GLY A 102 -11.93 2.35 15.59
CA GLY A 102 -12.93 2.28 14.51
C GLY A 102 -14.10 3.27 14.63
N ARG A 103 -13.97 4.29 15.51
CA ARG A 103 -14.98 5.32 15.77
C ARG A 103 -14.54 6.73 15.36
N ASP A 104 -13.51 6.82 14.52
CA ASP A 104 -12.98 8.10 14.00
C ASP A 104 -14.05 8.86 13.22
N GLY A 105 -14.83 8.15 12.38
CA GLY A 105 -15.89 8.74 11.56
C GLY A 105 -17.01 9.42 12.35
N GLN A 106 -17.28 9.00 13.59
CA GLN A 106 -18.36 9.57 14.42
C GLN A 106 -17.99 10.91 15.07
N ARG A 107 -16.69 11.17 15.22
CA ARG A 107 -16.17 12.36 15.92
C ARG A 107 -15.88 13.52 14.95
N CYS A 108 -15.88 13.26 13.65
CA CYS A 108 -15.56 14.25 12.62
C CYS A 108 -16.77 15.14 12.30
N ASP A 109 -16.57 16.45 12.32
CA ASP A 109 -17.54 17.43 11.80
C ASP A 109 -16.96 18.16 10.59
N TRP A 110 -17.40 17.79 9.39
CA TRP A 110 -16.91 18.32 8.11
C TRP A 110 -17.35 19.75 7.78
N SER A 111 -17.86 20.50 8.77
CA SER A 111 -17.99 21.96 8.70
C SER A 111 -16.64 22.67 8.52
N LYS A 112 -15.53 22.05 8.94
CA LYS A 112 -14.14 22.46 8.70
C LYS A 112 -13.36 21.30 8.08
N ILE A 113 -12.30 21.59 7.35
CA ILE A 113 -11.46 20.54 6.76
C ILE A 113 -10.52 19.89 7.79
N ALA A 114 -9.99 20.68 8.73
CA ALA A 114 -9.11 20.18 9.79
C ALA A 114 -9.94 19.52 10.89
N GLN A 115 -9.63 18.26 11.19
CA GLN A 115 -10.33 17.46 12.20
C GLN A 115 -9.36 17.05 13.32
N PRO A 116 -9.83 17.02 14.58
CA PRO A 116 -9.01 16.53 15.68
C PRO A 116 -8.72 15.04 15.51
N GLY A 117 -7.44 14.65 15.65
CA GLY A 117 -7.03 13.25 15.59
C GLY A 117 -6.96 12.64 14.19
N ARG A 118 -7.21 13.42 13.12
CA ARG A 118 -7.03 12.96 11.74
C ARG A 118 -6.05 13.89 11.00
N PRO A 119 -5.02 13.35 10.32
CA PRO A 119 -4.09 14.17 9.55
C PRO A 119 -4.77 14.77 8.32
N LEU A 120 -4.32 15.96 7.93
CA LEU A 120 -4.74 16.62 6.71
C LEU A 120 -4.34 15.77 5.49
N THR A 121 -5.33 15.25 4.76
CA THR A 121 -5.16 14.27 3.68
C THR A 121 -6.13 14.59 2.53
N GLY A 122 -5.95 14.02 1.34
CA GLY A 122 -6.97 14.08 0.29
C GLY A 122 -8.37 13.64 0.74
N GLU A 123 -8.46 12.71 1.71
CA GLU A 123 -9.75 12.28 2.27
C GLU A 123 -10.48 13.41 3.00
N SER A 124 -9.79 14.34 3.68
CA SER A 124 -10.46 15.49 4.30
C SER A 124 -11.05 16.43 3.26
N VAL A 125 -10.43 16.56 2.08
CA VAL A 125 -10.97 17.32 0.94
C VAL A 125 -12.24 16.67 0.42
N VAL A 126 -12.21 15.35 0.21
CA VAL A 126 -13.36 14.59 -0.31
C VAL A 126 -14.56 14.72 0.63
N GLN A 127 -14.36 14.53 1.93
CA GLN A 127 -15.44 14.61 2.91
C GLN A 127 -15.98 16.04 3.06
N ARG A 128 -15.09 17.04 3.04
CA ARG A 128 -15.46 18.46 3.04
C ARG A 128 -16.30 18.82 1.81
N GLN A 129 -15.89 18.38 0.63
CA GLN A 129 -16.64 18.57 -0.61
C GLN A 129 -18.00 17.90 -0.55
N LEU A 130 -18.08 16.66 -0.06
CA LEU A 130 -19.33 15.93 0.10
C LEU A 130 -20.28 16.67 1.06
N TRP A 131 -19.76 17.16 2.17
CA TRP A 131 -20.52 17.96 3.14
C TRP A 131 -21.08 19.26 2.50
N LEU A 132 -20.28 19.97 1.70
CA LEU A 132 -20.74 21.17 0.98
C LEU A 132 -21.85 20.83 -0.02
N ILE A 133 -21.74 19.70 -0.72
CA ILE A 133 -22.78 19.25 -1.66
C ILE A 133 -24.09 18.95 -0.92
N HIS A 134 -24.07 18.23 0.21
CA HIS A 134 -25.31 17.87 0.90
C HIS A 134 -25.91 19.00 1.74
N ASN A 135 -25.10 19.78 2.45
CA ASN A 135 -25.58 20.79 3.39
C ASN A 135 -25.88 22.12 2.70
N THR A 136 -25.00 22.55 1.80
CA THR A 136 -25.13 23.85 1.11
C THR A 136 -25.67 23.75 -0.32
N GLN A 137 -25.90 22.53 -0.83
CA GLN A 137 -26.44 22.27 -2.17
C GLN A 137 -25.63 22.92 -3.31
N MET A 138 -24.32 23.02 -3.13
CA MET A 138 -23.41 23.56 -4.14
C MET A 138 -23.18 22.56 -5.29
N SER A 139 -22.78 23.08 -6.44
CA SER A 139 -22.33 22.23 -7.54
C SER A 139 -21.04 21.48 -7.18
N ASN A 140 -20.82 20.32 -7.79
CA ASN A 140 -19.65 19.49 -7.49
C ASN A 140 -18.33 20.25 -7.71
N SER A 141 -18.24 21.05 -8.78
CA SER A 141 -17.06 21.86 -9.11
C SER A 141 -16.81 23.01 -8.13
N GLU A 142 -17.85 23.74 -7.73
CA GLU A 142 -17.70 24.84 -6.77
C GLU A 142 -17.29 24.31 -5.39
N ALA A 143 -17.94 23.22 -4.95
CA ALA A 143 -17.58 22.56 -3.70
C ALA A 143 -16.13 22.04 -3.72
N TYR A 144 -15.68 21.50 -4.86
CA TYR A 144 -14.30 21.06 -5.05
C TYR A 144 -13.31 22.23 -4.93
N ASP A 145 -13.58 23.36 -5.59
CA ASP A 145 -12.70 24.52 -5.56
C ASP A 145 -12.56 25.12 -4.16
N ILE A 146 -13.65 25.17 -3.38
CA ILE A 146 -13.63 25.66 -2.00
C ILE A 146 -12.78 24.72 -1.13
N ALA A 147 -13.10 23.42 -1.14
CA ALA A 147 -12.39 22.43 -0.32
C ALA A 147 -10.89 22.36 -0.68
N ARG A 148 -10.55 22.51 -1.96
CA ARG A 148 -9.18 22.51 -2.45
C ARG A 148 -8.40 23.75 -2.04
N LYS A 149 -9.00 24.94 -2.07
CA LYS A 149 -8.35 26.18 -1.58
C LYS A 149 -8.12 26.13 -0.07
N GLU A 150 -9.09 25.64 0.70
CA GLU A 150 -8.93 25.39 2.15
C GLU A 150 -7.75 24.44 2.41
N PHE A 151 -7.65 23.36 1.62
CA PHE A 151 -6.57 22.40 1.71
C PHE A 151 -5.19 22.99 1.38
N TYR A 152 -5.09 23.80 0.32
CA TYR A 152 -3.84 24.47 -0.04
C TYR A 152 -3.35 25.43 1.02
N ALA A 153 -4.26 26.21 1.62
CA ALA A 153 -3.92 27.14 2.69
C ALA A 153 -3.28 26.40 3.88
N LEU A 154 -3.89 25.30 4.33
CA LEU A 154 -3.36 24.50 5.43
C LEU A 154 -2.05 23.78 5.07
N ARG A 155 -1.92 23.28 3.84
CA ARG A 155 -0.66 22.67 3.37
C ARG A 155 0.48 23.69 3.34
N GLN A 156 0.21 24.91 2.88
CA GLN A 156 1.17 26.00 2.89
C GLN A 156 1.57 26.37 4.32
N GLU A 157 0.60 26.44 5.24
CA GLU A 157 0.85 26.70 6.65
C GLU A 157 1.76 25.63 7.26
N GLU A 158 1.48 24.34 7.05
CA GLU A 158 2.33 23.24 7.51
C GLU A 158 3.77 23.32 6.98
N GLU A 159 3.97 23.74 5.72
CA GLU A 159 5.32 23.86 5.15
C GLU A 159 6.09 25.06 5.69
N ILE A 160 5.40 26.19 5.86
CA ILE A 160 5.98 27.40 6.46
C ILE A 160 6.37 27.12 7.91
N GLU A 161 5.49 26.48 8.68
CA GLU A 161 5.73 26.10 10.07
C GLU A 161 6.99 25.24 10.20
N ARG A 162 7.11 24.17 9.38
CA ARG A 162 8.31 23.31 9.39
C ARG A 162 9.59 24.08 9.08
N ARG A 163 9.54 25.03 8.14
CA ARG A 163 10.70 25.84 7.74
C ARG A 163 11.11 26.79 8.86
N ILE A 164 10.17 27.55 9.40
CA ILE A 164 10.41 28.52 10.46
C ILE A 164 10.91 27.80 11.72
N ALA A 165 10.28 26.69 12.11
CA ALA A 165 10.70 25.92 13.28
C ALA A 165 12.15 25.44 13.19
N LYS A 166 12.61 25.07 11.99
CA LYS A 166 14.02 24.71 11.76
C LYS A 166 14.94 25.92 11.90
N GLU A 167 14.59 27.04 11.27
CA GLU A 167 15.38 28.28 11.31
C GLU A 167 15.51 28.82 12.74
N GLU A 168 14.40 28.86 13.48
CA GLU A 168 14.37 29.28 14.88
C GLU A 168 15.23 28.36 15.76
N ALA A 169 15.16 27.05 15.53
CA ALA A 169 15.99 26.08 16.25
C ALA A 169 17.49 26.28 15.97
N GLU A 170 17.88 26.49 14.71
CA GLU A 170 19.27 26.77 14.34
C GLU A 170 19.76 28.10 14.94
N TYR A 171 18.89 29.13 14.95
CA TYR A 171 19.19 30.43 15.54
C TYR A 171 19.49 30.34 17.04
N VAL A 172 18.78 29.49 17.80
CA VAL A 172 19.06 29.25 19.23
C VAL A 172 20.20 28.26 19.48
N GLY A 173 20.89 27.82 18.43
CA GLY A 173 22.05 26.93 18.51
C GLY A 173 21.74 25.44 18.55
N ALA A 174 20.55 25.01 18.10
CA ALA A 174 20.28 23.59 17.90
C ALA A 174 21.02 23.09 16.66
N TYR A 175 21.64 21.91 16.76
CA TYR A 175 22.33 21.27 15.65
C TYR A 175 21.54 20.06 15.18
N PHE A 176 21.26 20.02 13.88
CA PHE A 176 20.62 18.87 13.24
C PHE A 176 21.68 17.91 12.68
N HIS A 177 21.36 16.62 12.70
CA HIS A 177 22.17 15.60 12.03
C HIS A 177 22.01 15.71 10.50
N LYS A 178 22.63 14.79 9.77
CA LYS A 178 22.56 14.70 8.30
C LYS A 178 21.13 14.85 7.80
N GLY A 179 20.96 15.71 6.80
CA GLY A 179 19.67 15.94 6.15
C GLY A 179 19.25 14.75 5.30
N VAL A 180 17.96 14.70 4.95
CA VAL A 180 17.42 13.66 4.05
C VAL A 180 18.15 13.63 2.70
N LEU A 181 18.56 14.79 2.19
CA LEU A 181 19.32 14.92 0.93
C LEU A 181 20.70 14.24 1.03
N GLU A 182 21.43 14.47 2.12
CA GLU A 182 22.75 13.91 2.34
C GLU A 182 22.67 12.39 2.52
N VAL A 183 21.71 11.92 3.32
CA VAL A 183 21.44 10.48 3.48
C VAL A 183 21.05 9.83 2.15
N GLY A 184 20.28 10.54 1.32
CA GLY A 184 19.93 10.09 -0.03
C GLY A 184 21.16 9.90 -0.92
N MET A 185 22.03 10.90 -0.98
CA MET A 185 23.28 10.85 -1.76
C MET A 185 24.17 9.67 -1.33
N GLU A 186 24.32 9.44 -0.01
CA GLU A 186 25.12 8.32 0.49
C GLU A 186 24.59 6.94 0.09
N LEU A 187 23.28 6.81 -0.11
CA LEU A 187 22.66 5.57 -0.58
C LEU A 187 22.81 5.40 -2.10
N GLU A 188 22.75 6.51 -2.83
CA GLU A 188 23.00 6.55 -4.28
C GLU A 188 24.45 6.19 -4.59
N ASP A 189 25.41 6.74 -3.86
CA ASP A 189 26.85 6.43 -4.01
C ASP A 189 27.14 4.94 -3.81
N LYS A 190 26.54 4.33 -2.77
CA LYS A 190 26.68 2.89 -2.52
C LYS A 190 26.13 2.06 -3.68
N SER A 191 24.95 2.42 -4.16
CA SER A 191 24.30 1.73 -5.27
C SER A 191 25.08 1.91 -6.59
N TYR A 192 25.70 3.08 -6.78
CA TYR A 192 26.54 3.38 -7.94
C TYR A 192 27.84 2.57 -7.94
N GLU A 193 28.52 2.43 -6.80
CA GLU A 193 29.73 1.60 -6.71
C GLU A 193 29.40 0.11 -6.94
N ASP A 194 28.26 -0.37 -6.43
CA ASP A 194 27.77 -1.73 -6.72
C ASP A 194 27.53 -1.93 -8.23
N TRP A 195 26.86 -0.95 -8.88
CA TRP A 195 26.63 -0.98 -10.33
C TRP A 195 27.93 -0.92 -11.12
N LYS A 196 28.87 -0.07 -10.72
CA LYS A 196 30.18 0.09 -11.36
C LYS A 196 30.98 -1.21 -11.31
N ALA A 197 31.01 -1.89 -10.16
CA ALA A 197 31.67 -3.18 -10.02
C ALA A 197 31.02 -4.30 -10.86
N TRP A 198 29.70 -4.24 -11.07
CA TRP A 198 29.01 -5.13 -12.02
C TRP A 198 29.35 -4.78 -13.46
N ALA A 199 29.29 -3.50 -13.83
CA ALA A 199 29.53 -3.03 -15.18
C ALA A 199 30.96 -3.31 -15.65
N THR A 200 31.96 -3.17 -14.79
CA THR A 200 33.35 -3.53 -15.14
C THR A 200 33.48 -5.01 -15.48
N LYS A 201 32.88 -5.90 -14.68
CA LYS A 201 32.87 -7.35 -14.94
C LYS A 201 32.15 -7.70 -16.23
N GLU A 202 31.03 -7.05 -16.51
CA GLU A 202 30.26 -7.28 -17.74
C GLU A 202 31.04 -6.80 -18.97
N VAL A 203 31.70 -5.64 -18.88
CA VAL A 203 32.57 -5.12 -19.95
C VAL A 203 33.76 -6.06 -20.18
N GLU A 204 34.40 -6.55 -19.12
CA GLU A 204 35.48 -7.54 -19.22
C GLU A 204 34.99 -8.84 -19.89
N ALA A 205 33.83 -9.35 -19.50
CA ALA A 205 33.23 -10.54 -20.11
C ALA A 205 32.87 -10.33 -21.58
N ALA A 206 32.30 -9.18 -21.93
CA ALA A 206 31.98 -8.81 -23.30
C ALA A 206 33.25 -8.68 -24.17
N ASN A 207 34.30 -8.05 -23.65
CA ASN A 207 35.59 -7.95 -24.32
C ASN A 207 36.22 -9.33 -24.56
N LEU A 208 36.18 -10.22 -23.56
CA LEU A 208 36.66 -11.59 -23.70
C LEU A 208 35.86 -12.38 -24.74
N GLN A 209 34.54 -12.22 -24.77
CA GLN A 209 33.68 -12.82 -25.79
C GLN A 209 33.99 -12.30 -27.20
N GLN A 210 34.21 -10.98 -27.34
CA GLN A 210 34.61 -10.39 -28.62
C GLN A 210 35.95 -10.93 -29.10
N GLN A 211 36.95 -11.02 -28.21
CA GLN A 211 38.24 -11.63 -28.52
C GLN A 211 38.08 -13.10 -28.92
N GLY A 212 37.31 -13.88 -28.17
CA GLY A 212 37.00 -15.27 -28.50
C GLY A 212 36.31 -15.44 -29.85
N ALA A 213 35.35 -14.57 -30.19
CA ALA A 213 34.66 -14.56 -31.47
C ALA A 213 35.59 -14.17 -32.64
N TYR A 214 36.52 -13.23 -32.42
CA TYR A 214 37.48 -12.80 -33.44
C TYR A 214 38.56 -13.88 -33.69
N THR A 215 39.04 -14.55 -32.64
CA THR A 215 40.03 -15.64 -32.75
C THR A 215 39.50 -16.93 -33.42
N GLY A 216 38.20 -17.01 -33.73
CA GLY A 216 37.58 -18.14 -34.43
C GLY A 216 37.69 -18.10 -35.97
N VAL A 217 38.11 -16.99 -36.57
CA VAL A 217 38.44 -16.90 -38.00
C VAL A 217 39.95 -16.91 -38.14
N GLY A 218 40.48 -18.09 -38.52
CA GLY A 218 41.90 -18.41 -38.51
C GLY A 218 42.78 -17.29 -39.08
N THR A 219 43.60 -16.72 -38.20
CA THR A 219 44.86 -16.10 -38.59
C THR A 219 45.94 -16.96 -37.97
N GLU A 220 46.52 -17.85 -38.78
CA GLU A 220 47.73 -18.56 -38.43
C GLU A 220 48.80 -17.53 -38.05
N SER A 221 49.35 -17.72 -36.84
CA SER A 221 50.67 -17.28 -36.37
C SER A 221 51.35 -16.15 -37.13
N GLU A 222 51.49 -14.99 -36.49
CA GLU A 222 52.73 -14.21 -36.35
C GLU A 222 52.37 -12.86 -35.71
N ASP A 223 52.72 -12.69 -34.42
CA ASP A 223 53.15 -11.42 -33.80
C ASP A 223 53.13 -11.56 -32.28
N ALA A 224 54.03 -12.42 -31.79
CA ALA A 224 54.53 -12.39 -30.43
C ALA A 224 55.87 -11.64 -30.42
N ALA A 225 55.83 -10.33 -30.70
CA ALA A 225 56.95 -9.43 -30.44
C ALA A 225 56.46 -7.98 -30.58
N LEU A 226 56.99 -7.09 -29.73
CA LEU A 226 56.76 -5.64 -29.69
C LEU A 226 55.55 -5.24 -28.84
N LEU A 227 55.79 -5.09 -27.54
CA LEU A 227 55.85 -3.78 -26.89
C LEU A 227 56.41 -3.98 -25.47
N ASP A 228 57.73 -4.22 -25.43
CA ASP A 228 58.58 -3.86 -24.30
C ASP A 228 59.01 -2.40 -24.51
N ASP A 229 59.27 -1.70 -23.39
CA ASP A 229 59.64 -0.29 -23.24
C ASP A 229 58.52 0.78 -23.32
N ALA A 230 58.03 1.24 -22.15
CA ALA A 230 58.40 2.57 -21.64
C ALA A 230 57.77 2.88 -20.27
N GLU A 231 58.64 3.35 -19.36
CA GLU A 231 58.40 4.15 -18.15
C GLU A 231 57.87 3.49 -16.88
N ALA A 232 58.82 2.85 -16.19
CA ALA A 232 58.98 3.02 -14.76
C ALA A 232 59.21 4.51 -14.42
N VAL A 233 58.30 5.11 -13.65
CA VAL A 233 58.56 6.33 -12.88
C VAL A 233 58.16 6.07 -11.43
N GLU A 234 59.13 6.34 -10.55
CA GLU A 234 59.16 6.16 -9.10
C GLU A 234 57.93 6.69 -8.34
N GLU A 235 57.43 5.89 -7.39
CA GLU A 235 56.81 6.42 -6.18
C GLU A 235 57.88 6.52 -5.07
N PRO A 236 58.08 7.70 -4.45
CA PRO A 236 58.77 7.75 -3.17
C PRO A 236 57.79 7.49 -2.04
N ALA A 237 58.07 6.42 -1.29
CA ALA A 237 57.56 6.21 0.05
C ALA A 237 57.88 7.40 0.95
N THR A 238 56.86 7.94 1.63
CA THR A 238 57.06 8.68 2.88
C THR A 238 56.18 8.07 3.96
N ALA A 239 56.83 7.26 4.79
CA ALA A 239 56.41 6.98 6.15
C ALA A 239 57.28 7.84 7.08
N ALA A 240 56.67 8.70 7.90
CA ALA A 240 57.26 9.19 9.14
C ALA A 240 56.20 9.80 10.06
N ALA A 241 56.14 9.20 11.26
CA ALA A 241 55.76 9.74 12.58
C ALA A 241 54.32 10.19 12.82
#